data_AF-A0A953RGU6-F1
#
_entry.id   AF-A0A953RGU6-F1
#
_cell.length_a   1.000
_cell.length_b   1.000
_cell.length_c   1.000
_cell.angle_alpha   90.00
_cell.angle_beta   90.00
_cell.angle_gamma   90.00
#
_symmetry.space_group_name_H-M   'P 1'
#
loop_
_entity.id
_entity.type
_entity.pdbx_description
1 polymer ?
#
loop_
_entity_poly.entity_id
_entity_poly.type
_entity_poly.pdbx_seq_one_letter_code
_entity_poly.pdbx_strand_id
1 'polypeptide(L)'
;MGTFENQRSRAYVGVDGAIASAAFDFILDRLSFVPGTTTVAFGARAGNMWAIYQGSDKVTRDFVGVTAPVFGADGRPVYGAQTDKLWAVYSGSGDKLSPDFDELGARMQTLRRQAPCLQGASEQIVVHLGRPQEGIAVFRWLQDPVFVPGRERVIYSAPASGGTVLMSGNEKLSQAFLAIGQIRVSSDGRYVAYDAEAGAGSARRRHFIMVNGRRQPPTLTGRSTFGSRMAGSSSLLPMTTPSGRSYTRGSAYKG
;
A
#
# COMPACT_ATOMS: atom_id res chain seq x y z
N MET A 1 -34.72 44.16 14.89
CA MET A 1 -33.84 43.75 13.79
C MET A 1 -33.00 42.59 14.32
N GLY A 2 -33.43 41.35 14.08
CA GLY A 2 -32.77 40.16 14.65
C GLY A 2 -31.53 39.82 13.83
N THR A 3 -30.37 39.76 14.47
CA THR A 3 -29.15 39.22 13.88
C THR A 3 -29.34 37.72 13.72
N PHE A 4 -29.52 37.25 12.49
CA PHE A 4 -29.41 35.82 12.18
C PHE A 4 -27.94 35.43 12.38
N GLU A 5 -27.65 34.85 13.55
CA GLU A 5 -26.38 34.19 13.80
C GLU A 5 -26.29 33.02 12.82
N ASN A 6 -25.47 33.20 11.79
CA ASN A 6 -25.23 32.21 10.76
C ASN A 6 -24.63 30.97 11.43
N GLN A 7 -25.48 29.99 11.77
CA GLN A 7 -25.06 28.71 12.30
C GLN A 7 -24.13 28.06 11.27
N ARG A 8 -22.83 28.23 11.46
CA ARG A 8 -21.82 27.58 10.62
C ARG A 8 -22.00 26.08 10.80
N SER A 9 -22.36 25.39 9.72
CA SER A 9 -22.39 23.93 9.69
C SER A 9 -21.05 23.39 10.17
N ARG A 10 -21.09 22.53 11.19
CA ARG A 10 -19.91 21.87 11.75
C ARG A 10 -19.89 20.42 11.27
N ALA A 11 -18.69 19.92 10.97
CA ALA A 11 -18.44 18.55 10.58
C ALA A 11 -17.88 17.74 11.76
N TYR A 12 -18.23 16.46 11.81
CA TYR A 12 -17.80 15.50 12.82
C TYR A 12 -17.42 14.17 12.14
N VAL A 13 -16.47 13.43 12.72
CA VAL A 13 -16.22 12.03 12.37
C VAL A 13 -16.98 11.13 13.32
N GLY A 14 -17.72 10.18 12.76
CA GLY A 14 -18.37 9.11 13.52
C GLY A 14 -17.65 7.78 13.31
N VAL A 15 -17.50 6.99 14.37
CA VAL A 15 -17.03 5.59 14.31
C VAL A 15 -18.07 4.74 15.03
N ASP A 16 -18.59 3.71 14.35
CA ASP A 16 -19.59 2.79 14.89
C ASP A 16 -20.83 3.47 15.50
N GLY A 17 -21.28 4.56 14.87
CA GLY A 17 -22.47 5.31 15.30
C GLY A 17 -22.24 6.29 16.45
N ALA A 18 -21.01 6.38 16.99
CA ALA A 18 -20.64 7.36 18.00
C ALA A 18 -19.79 8.49 17.38
N ILE A 19 -19.97 9.73 17.86
CA ILE A 19 -19.10 10.85 17.50
C ILE A 19 -17.70 10.59 18.09
N ALA A 20 -16.70 10.54 17.23
CA ALA A 20 -15.32 10.15 17.54
C ALA A 20 -14.32 11.30 17.36
N SER A 21 -14.80 12.52 17.10
CA SER A 21 -13.96 13.71 16.93
C SER A 21 -14.58 14.97 17.55
N ALA A 22 -13.75 16.00 17.71
CA ALA A 22 -14.22 17.36 17.90
C ALA A 22 -15.01 17.88 16.66
N ALA A 23 -15.65 19.03 16.82
CA ALA A 23 -16.35 19.74 15.76
C ALA A 23 -15.38 20.55 14.88
N PHE A 24 -15.48 20.41 13.57
CA PHE A 24 -14.63 21.12 12.59
C PHE A 24 -15.45 21.98 11.64
N ASP A 25 -14.82 22.96 11.01
CA ASP A 25 -15.46 23.75 9.95
C ASP A 25 -15.53 22.96 8.64
N PHE A 26 -14.58 22.04 8.44
CA PHE A 26 -14.56 21.14 7.30
C PHE A 26 -13.74 19.89 7.61
N ILE A 27 -14.13 18.75 7.06
CA ILE A 27 -13.36 17.49 7.09
C ILE A 27 -13.22 17.02 5.65
N LEU A 28 -12.01 16.62 5.26
CA LEU A 28 -11.79 16.02 3.94
C LEU A 28 -12.70 14.81 3.74
N ASP A 29 -13.11 14.58 2.51
CA ASP A 29 -14.00 13.48 2.10
C ASP A 29 -13.40 12.07 2.33
N ARG A 30 -12.12 12.00 2.69
CA ARG A 30 -11.39 10.75 2.93
C ARG A 30 -10.90 10.63 4.36
N LEU A 31 -11.22 9.46 4.92
CA LEU A 31 -10.85 9.01 6.24
C LEU A 31 -9.96 7.76 6.10
N SER A 32 -8.99 7.61 7.00
CA SER A 32 -8.08 6.45 7.04
C SER A 32 -8.01 5.89 8.45
N PHE A 33 -8.13 4.58 8.64
CA PHE A 33 -7.84 3.99 9.95
C PHE A 33 -6.34 3.99 10.24
N VAL A 34 -5.98 4.35 11.46
CA VAL A 34 -4.59 4.23 11.94
C VAL A 34 -4.30 2.74 12.18
N PRO A 35 -3.25 2.18 11.55
CA PRO A 35 -2.94 0.75 11.63
C PRO A 35 -2.83 0.23 13.07
N GLY A 36 -3.45 -0.91 13.34
CA GLY A 36 -3.44 -1.55 14.66
C GLY A 36 -4.39 -0.92 15.68
N THR A 37 -5.22 0.05 15.28
CA THR A 37 -6.14 0.75 16.17
C THR A 37 -7.54 0.87 15.57
N THR A 38 -8.50 1.32 16.37
CA THR A 38 -9.84 1.74 15.93
C THR A 38 -9.93 3.24 15.64
N THR A 39 -8.81 3.96 15.73
CA THR A 39 -8.75 5.40 15.54
C THR A 39 -8.79 5.74 14.05
N VAL A 40 -9.64 6.70 13.69
CA VAL A 40 -9.71 7.25 12.33
C VAL A 40 -8.89 8.53 12.25
N ALA A 41 -8.12 8.65 11.20
CA ALA A 41 -7.35 9.82 10.85
C ALA A 41 -7.88 10.51 9.60
N PHE A 42 -7.78 11.83 9.60
CA PHE A 42 -8.40 12.67 8.58
C PHE A 42 -7.76 14.06 8.54
N GLY A 43 -7.82 14.70 7.38
CA GLY A 43 -7.52 16.12 7.28
C GLY A 43 -8.76 16.93 7.65
N ALA A 44 -8.61 17.91 8.54
CA ALA A 44 -9.70 18.80 8.91
C ALA A 44 -9.24 20.24 9.01
N ARG A 45 -10.20 21.14 8.84
CA ARG A 45 -10.03 22.58 8.96
C ARG A 45 -10.72 23.09 10.22
N ALA A 46 -9.94 23.79 11.04
CA ALA A 46 -10.44 24.59 12.16
C ALA A 46 -10.01 26.04 11.92
N GLY A 47 -10.98 26.93 11.70
CA GLY A 47 -10.73 28.28 11.22
C GLY A 47 -10.21 28.29 9.78
N ASN A 48 -9.05 28.91 9.57
CA ASN A 48 -8.44 29.08 8.24
C ASN A 48 -7.33 28.07 7.95
N MET A 49 -7.01 27.18 8.89
CA MET A 49 -5.87 26.28 8.78
C MET A 49 -6.29 24.82 8.81
N TRP A 50 -5.54 24.01 8.07
CA TRP A 50 -5.70 22.57 7.98
C TRP A 50 -4.66 21.83 8.80
N ALA A 51 -5.06 20.69 9.35
CA ALA A 51 -4.14 19.75 10.00
C ALA A 51 -4.66 18.32 9.84
N ILE A 52 -3.79 17.34 10.10
CA ILE A 52 -4.19 15.95 10.24
C ILE A 52 -4.56 15.70 11.70
N TYR A 53 -5.69 15.04 11.90
CA TYR A 53 -6.20 14.59 13.18
C TYR A 53 -6.23 13.07 13.23
N GLN A 54 -6.09 12.51 14.44
CA GLN A 54 -6.38 11.12 14.77
C GLN A 54 -7.44 11.13 15.88
N GLY A 55 -8.69 10.82 15.53
CA GLY A 55 -9.82 11.08 16.42
C GLY A 55 -9.95 12.58 16.72
N SER A 56 -9.79 12.97 17.97
CA SER A 56 -9.81 14.37 18.42
C SER A 56 -8.42 15.01 18.49
N ASP A 57 -7.35 14.21 18.39
CA ASP A 57 -5.99 14.70 18.59
C ASP A 57 -5.43 15.28 17.30
N LYS A 58 -4.98 16.53 17.35
CA LYS A 58 -4.23 17.15 16.26
C LYS A 58 -2.82 16.60 16.24
N VAL A 59 -2.46 15.85 15.21
CA VAL A 59 -1.16 15.16 15.14
C VAL A 59 -0.13 15.88 14.27
N THR A 60 -0.52 16.98 13.61
CA THR A 60 0.39 17.81 12.81
C THR A 60 0.33 19.27 13.23
N ARG A 61 1.33 20.04 12.80
CA ARG A 61 1.19 21.51 12.76
C ARG A 61 0.13 21.95 11.75
N ASP A 62 -0.15 23.24 11.75
CA ASP A 62 -1.12 23.89 10.88
C ASP A 62 -0.54 24.16 9.48
N PHE A 63 -1.35 24.01 8.45
CA PHE A 63 -1.03 24.20 7.04
C PHE A 63 -2.12 25.00 6.31
N VAL A 64 -1.78 25.58 5.15
CA VAL A 64 -2.73 26.28 4.28
C VAL A 64 -3.68 25.28 3.60
N GLY A 65 -3.19 24.07 3.36
CA GLY A 65 -3.94 22.94 2.80
C GLY A 65 -3.27 21.62 3.19
N VAL A 66 -4.06 20.55 3.25
CA VAL A 66 -3.55 19.18 3.44
C VAL A 66 -4.28 18.21 2.52
N THR A 67 -3.63 17.11 2.16
CA THR A 67 -4.29 15.95 1.57
C THR A 67 -4.78 15.00 2.66
N ALA A 68 -5.59 14.01 2.27
CA ALA A 68 -5.93 12.91 3.17
C ALA A 68 -4.65 12.16 3.61
N PRO A 69 -4.56 11.75 4.88
CA PRO A 69 -3.38 11.04 5.37
C PRO A 69 -3.41 9.57 4.93
N VAL A 70 -2.23 9.03 4.70
CA VAL A 70 -1.98 7.60 4.57
C VAL A 70 -1.08 7.13 5.70
N PHE A 71 -0.99 5.82 5.92
CA PHE A 71 -0.24 5.27 7.05
C PHE A 71 0.75 4.19 6.63
N GLY A 72 1.93 4.25 7.26
CA GLY A 72 2.90 3.17 7.29
C GLY A 72 2.54 2.16 8.38
N ALA A 73 3.32 1.08 8.49
CA ALA A 73 3.12 0.08 9.53
C ALA A 73 3.38 0.64 10.95
N ASP A 74 4.13 1.73 11.05
CA ASP A 74 4.48 2.45 12.28
C ASP A 74 3.35 3.36 12.80
N GLY A 75 2.24 3.47 12.07
CA GLY A 75 1.11 4.32 12.46
C GLY A 75 1.36 5.82 12.29
N ARG A 76 2.49 6.23 11.68
CA ARG A 76 2.74 7.64 11.38
C ARG A 76 1.99 8.06 10.11
N PRO A 77 1.30 9.22 10.13
CA PRO A 77 0.64 9.72 8.93
C PRO A 77 1.66 10.26 7.94
N VAL A 78 1.44 10.00 6.66
CA VAL A 78 2.09 10.68 5.55
C VAL A 78 1.05 11.37 4.70
N TYR A 79 1.33 12.62 4.36
CA TYR A 79 0.36 13.52 3.79
C TYR A 79 1.07 14.59 2.97
N GLY A 80 0.39 15.09 1.94
CA GLY A 80 0.78 16.30 1.26
C GLY A 80 0.26 17.48 2.06
N ALA A 81 1.07 18.52 2.20
CA ALA A 81 0.63 19.76 2.82
C ALA A 81 1.17 20.98 2.09
N GLN A 82 0.38 22.03 2.09
CA GLN A 82 0.70 23.30 1.49
C GLN A 82 1.24 24.27 2.56
N THR A 83 2.45 24.75 2.35
CA THR A 83 3.01 25.90 3.06
C THR A 83 3.08 27.07 2.09
N ASP A 84 2.37 28.15 2.41
CA ASP A 84 2.17 29.30 1.54
C ASP A 84 1.58 28.90 0.18
N LYS A 85 2.40 28.93 -0.88
CA LYS A 85 1.99 28.60 -2.25
C LYS A 85 2.42 27.22 -2.71
N LEU A 86 3.35 26.59 -2.00
CA LEU A 86 3.99 25.35 -2.43
C LEU A 86 3.53 24.16 -1.59
N TRP A 87 3.47 23.01 -2.23
CA TRP A 87 3.14 21.74 -1.64
C TRP A 87 4.40 20.92 -1.37
N ALA A 88 4.40 20.17 -0.27
CA ALA A 88 5.41 19.16 -0.01
C ALA A 88 4.78 17.95 0.70
N VAL A 89 5.51 16.85 0.68
CA VAL A 89 5.18 15.64 1.43
C VAL A 89 5.77 15.75 2.83
N TYR A 90 4.96 15.41 3.82
CA TYR A 90 5.34 15.36 5.22
C TYR A 90 5.05 14.00 5.83
N SER A 91 5.75 13.70 6.92
CA SER A 91 5.48 12.55 7.79
C SER A 91 5.38 12.97 9.25
N GLY A 92 4.59 12.21 10.01
CA GLY A 92 4.44 12.41 11.44
C GLY A 92 3.89 13.80 11.75
N SER A 93 4.56 14.54 12.64
CA SER A 93 4.15 15.87 13.06
C SER A 93 4.56 17.00 12.11
N GLY A 94 5.38 16.72 11.10
CA GLY A 94 5.82 17.74 10.14
C GLY A 94 7.22 17.53 9.55
N ASP A 95 7.75 16.31 9.56
CA ASP A 95 9.04 16.01 8.92
C ASP A 95 8.87 16.09 7.40
N LYS A 96 9.47 17.09 6.76
CA LYS A 96 9.39 17.27 5.30
C LYS A 96 10.19 16.17 4.62
N LEU A 97 9.53 15.38 3.79
CA LEU A 97 10.13 14.26 3.08
C LEU A 97 10.49 14.59 1.63
N SER A 98 9.86 15.59 1.02
CA SER A 98 10.04 15.94 -0.40
C SER A 98 10.62 17.34 -0.62
N PRO A 99 11.11 17.64 -1.83
CA PRO A 99 11.17 19.01 -2.35
C PRO A 99 9.79 19.69 -2.37
N ASP A 100 9.78 20.98 -2.68
CA ASP A 100 8.54 21.73 -2.92
C ASP A 100 8.00 21.50 -4.34
N PHE A 101 6.68 21.58 -4.48
CA PHE A 101 5.93 21.44 -5.73
C PHE A 101 4.90 22.56 -5.86
N ASP A 102 4.63 23.01 -7.08
CA ASP A 102 3.58 24.01 -7.33
C ASP A 102 2.18 23.45 -7.07
N GLU A 103 1.97 22.16 -7.34
CA GLU A 103 0.70 21.46 -7.13
C GLU A 103 0.91 20.03 -6.65
N LEU A 104 0.01 19.57 -5.79
CA LEU A 104 0.00 18.22 -5.26
C LEU A 104 -1.46 17.76 -5.22
N GLY A 105 -1.85 16.91 -6.17
CA GLY A 105 -3.25 16.56 -6.40
C GLY A 105 -3.90 15.92 -5.18
N ALA A 106 -5.18 16.25 -4.94
CA ALA A 106 -5.98 15.83 -3.78
C ALA A 106 -6.19 14.30 -3.62
N ARG A 107 -5.61 13.48 -4.50
CA ARG A 107 -5.80 12.02 -4.53
C ARG A 107 -4.57 11.28 -4.00
N MET A 108 -4.30 11.38 -2.71
CA MET A 108 -3.61 10.28 -2.01
C MET A 108 -4.60 9.11 -1.92
N GLN A 109 -4.43 8.08 -2.76
CA GLN A 109 -5.24 6.86 -2.67
C GLN A 109 -4.48 5.78 -1.89
N THR A 110 -5.10 5.30 -0.81
CA THR A 110 -4.78 4.01 -0.21
C THR A 110 -5.56 2.93 -0.96
N LEU A 111 -4.93 2.30 -1.96
CA LEU A 111 -5.37 0.98 -2.39
C LEU A 111 -4.95 0.00 -1.27
N ARG A 112 -5.84 -0.90 -0.83
CA ARG A 112 -5.66 -1.71 0.39
C ARG A 112 -4.23 -2.28 0.47
N ARG A 113 -3.44 -1.84 1.46
CA ARG A 113 -1.99 -2.12 1.65
C ARG A 113 -1.06 -1.65 0.51
N GLN A 114 -1.23 -0.44 -0.05
CA GLN A 114 -0.36 0.11 -1.11
C GLN A 114 -0.07 1.61 -0.92
N ALA A 115 1.08 2.05 -1.47
CA ALA A 115 1.77 3.31 -1.23
C ALA A 115 0.95 4.58 -1.42
N PRO A 116 1.26 5.68 -0.69
CA PRO A 116 0.86 7.00 -1.15
C PRO A 116 1.53 7.25 -2.51
N CYS A 117 0.72 7.23 -3.56
CA CYS A 117 1.05 7.92 -4.80
C CYS A 117 0.40 9.30 -4.75
N LEU A 118 1.19 10.32 -5.08
CA LEU A 118 0.69 11.67 -5.30
C LEU A 118 0.73 11.98 -6.79
N GLN A 119 -0.35 12.57 -7.29
CA GLN A 119 -0.49 12.98 -8.67
C GLN A 119 -0.34 14.50 -8.75
N GLY A 120 0.87 15.00 -9.04
CA GLY A 120 1.09 16.38 -9.48
C GLY A 120 0.89 16.49 -10.99
N ALA A 121 0.59 17.68 -11.51
CA ALA A 121 0.15 17.91 -12.90
C ALA A 121 1.16 17.55 -14.02
N SER A 122 2.34 17.03 -13.68
CA SER A 122 3.30 16.49 -14.66
C SER A 122 4.17 15.35 -14.09
N GLU A 123 4.05 15.03 -12.79
CA GLU A 123 4.93 14.13 -12.06
C GLU A 123 4.16 13.36 -10.98
N GLN A 124 4.49 12.09 -10.84
CA GLN A 124 4.00 11.20 -9.80
C GLN A 124 5.09 10.97 -8.74
N ILE A 125 4.71 11.07 -7.46
CA ILE A 125 5.64 10.95 -6.33
C ILE A 125 5.33 9.66 -5.55
N VAL A 126 6.35 8.83 -5.31
CA VAL A 126 6.26 7.73 -4.34
C VAL A 126 6.97 8.13 -3.07
N VAL A 127 6.24 8.06 -1.95
CA VAL A 127 6.82 8.26 -0.63
C VAL A 127 7.14 6.92 -0.02
N HIS A 128 8.42 6.72 0.28
CA HIS A 128 8.90 5.57 1.01
C HIS A 128 8.57 5.75 2.49
N LEU A 129 7.67 4.91 3.00
CA LEU A 129 7.36 4.89 4.42
C LEU A 129 8.37 4.05 5.16
N GLY A 130 9.59 4.59 5.22
CA GLY A 130 10.44 4.49 6.38
C GLY A 130 11.94 4.62 6.11
N ARG A 131 12.63 4.86 7.23
CA ARG A 131 13.87 5.65 7.37
C ARG A 131 13.85 6.99 6.59
N PRO A 132 13.91 8.16 7.27
CA PRO A 132 13.84 9.50 6.66
C PRO A 132 14.85 9.78 5.52
N GLN A 133 15.86 8.93 5.33
CA GLN A 133 16.94 9.11 4.37
C GLN A 133 16.87 8.17 3.14
N GLU A 134 15.94 7.20 3.07
CA GLU A 134 15.88 6.24 1.93
C GLU A 134 15.12 6.74 0.68
N GLY A 135 14.73 8.01 0.68
CA GLY A 135 14.46 8.78 -0.53
C GLY A 135 13.00 8.84 -0.96
N ILE A 136 12.54 10.06 -1.25
CA ILE A 136 11.39 10.28 -2.12
C ILE A 136 11.85 10.14 -3.55
N ALA A 137 11.14 9.30 -4.29
CA ALA A 137 11.41 9.10 -5.68
C ALA A 137 10.33 9.80 -6.50
N VAL A 138 10.77 10.80 -7.27
CA VAL A 138 9.92 11.62 -8.14
C VAL A 138 10.11 11.11 -9.55
N PHE A 139 9.02 10.70 -10.20
CA PHE A 139 9.05 10.29 -11.61
C PHE A 139 7.93 10.96 -12.37
N ARG A 140 8.17 11.25 -13.64
CA ARG A 140 7.14 11.77 -14.53
C ARG A 140 5.91 10.85 -14.64
N TRP A 141 6.12 9.53 -14.58
CA TRP A 141 5.08 8.50 -14.68
C TRP A 141 5.45 7.28 -13.81
N LEU A 142 4.52 6.80 -12.99
CA LEU A 142 4.64 5.55 -12.23
C LEU A 142 3.45 4.64 -12.58
N GLN A 143 3.69 3.34 -12.50
CA GLN A 143 2.64 2.33 -12.60
C GLN A 143 2.72 1.38 -11.39
N ASP A 144 1.53 1.06 -10.86
CA ASP A 144 1.27 -0.01 -9.89
C ASP A 144 2.21 -0.08 -8.66
N PRO A 145 2.34 0.99 -7.85
CA PRO A 145 3.14 0.91 -6.63
C PRO A 145 2.54 -0.08 -5.62
N VAL A 146 3.39 -0.92 -5.02
CA VAL A 146 3.02 -1.94 -4.03
C VAL A 146 3.87 -1.80 -2.77
N PHE A 147 3.25 -1.74 -1.59
CA PHE A 147 4.01 -1.81 -0.34
C PHE A 147 4.48 -3.23 -0.06
N VAL A 148 5.65 -3.32 0.57
CA VAL A 148 6.20 -4.59 1.05
C VAL A 148 5.76 -4.80 2.51
N PRO A 149 4.92 -5.80 2.84
CA PRO A 149 4.46 -6.01 4.20
C PRO A 149 5.62 -6.19 5.20
N GLY A 150 5.54 -5.53 6.36
CA GLY A 150 6.56 -5.62 7.41
C GLY A 150 7.90 -4.97 7.04
N ARG A 151 7.97 -4.30 5.88
CA ARG A 151 9.13 -3.55 5.44
C ARG A 151 8.68 -2.16 5.05
N GLU A 152 9.49 -1.19 5.42
CA GLU A 152 9.26 0.23 5.17
C GLU A 152 9.58 0.61 3.70
N ARG A 153 9.07 -0.17 2.73
CA ARG A 153 9.48 -0.08 1.32
C ARG A 153 8.29 -0.14 0.37
N VAL A 154 8.36 0.67 -0.69
CA VAL A 154 7.45 0.62 -1.83
C VAL A 154 8.20 0.06 -3.03
N ILE A 155 7.53 -0.78 -3.80
CA ILE A 155 8.02 -1.27 -5.08
C ILE A 155 7.16 -0.68 -6.17
N TYR A 156 7.76 -0.15 -7.22
CA TYR A 156 7.04 0.44 -8.34
C TYR A 156 7.83 0.25 -9.63
N SER A 157 7.15 0.38 -10.76
CA SER A 157 7.82 0.45 -12.06
C SER A 157 8.00 1.91 -12.50
N ALA A 158 9.19 2.25 -13.00
CA ALA A 158 9.53 3.58 -13.46
C ALA A 158 10.21 3.55 -14.84
N PRO A 159 10.02 4.59 -15.68
CA PRO A 159 10.79 4.75 -16.92
C PRO A 159 12.29 4.88 -16.65
N ALA A 160 13.11 4.28 -17.51
CA ALA A 160 14.56 4.38 -17.53
C ALA A 160 15.09 4.35 -18.97
N SER A 161 16.38 4.63 -19.15
CA SER A 161 17.03 4.43 -20.46
C SER A 161 16.90 2.96 -20.87
N GLY A 162 16.26 2.72 -22.03
CA GLY A 162 16.02 1.38 -22.55
C GLY A 162 14.70 0.72 -22.12
N GLY A 163 13.80 1.42 -21.40
CA GLY A 163 12.45 0.94 -21.12
C GLY A 163 11.97 1.24 -19.70
N THR A 164 11.42 0.23 -19.01
CA THR A 164 10.86 0.31 -17.66
C THR A 164 11.67 -0.56 -16.70
N VAL A 165 11.94 -0.06 -15.50
CA VAL A 165 12.66 -0.77 -14.42
C VAL A 165 11.78 -0.89 -13.19
N LEU A 166 11.97 -1.97 -12.43
CA LEU A 166 11.40 -2.12 -11.11
C LEU A 166 12.32 -1.44 -10.09
N MET A 167 11.75 -0.64 -9.20
CA MET A 167 12.46 0.14 -8.21
C MET A 167 11.92 -0.18 -6.81
N SER A 168 12.77 -0.05 -5.80
CA SER A 168 12.42 0.12 -4.40
C SER A 168 13.04 1.42 -3.93
N GLY A 169 12.35 2.53 -4.17
CA GLY A 169 12.83 3.87 -3.87
C GLY A 169 13.97 4.20 -4.81
N ASN A 170 15.10 4.64 -4.27
CA ASN A 170 16.25 4.93 -5.12
C ASN A 170 17.01 3.66 -5.57
N GLU A 171 16.63 2.47 -5.10
CA GLU A 171 17.26 1.20 -5.47
C GLU A 171 16.60 0.58 -6.71
N LYS A 172 17.39 0.28 -7.73
CA LYS A 172 16.94 -0.45 -8.93
C LYS A 172 16.95 -1.96 -8.67
N LEU A 173 15.77 -2.59 -8.72
CA LEU A 173 15.57 -4.02 -8.45
C LEU A 173 15.61 -4.91 -9.70
N SER A 174 15.54 -4.33 -10.89
CA SER A 174 15.55 -5.08 -12.14
C SER A 174 16.39 -4.41 -13.22
N GLN A 175 16.80 -5.18 -14.23
CA GLN A 175 17.20 -4.60 -15.52
C GLN A 175 16.02 -3.88 -16.20
N ALA A 176 16.30 -3.12 -17.27
CA ALA A 176 15.26 -2.50 -18.06
C ALA A 176 14.55 -3.53 -18.93
N PHE A 177 13.23 -3.44 -18.97
CA PHE A 177 12.32 -4.21 -19.81
C PHE A 177 11.55 -3.27 -20.72
N LEU A 178 10.98 -3.77 -21.82
CA LEU A 178 10.12 -2.93 -22.65
C LEU A 178 8.91 -2.41 -21.86
N ALA A 179 8.35 -3.28 -21.03
CA ALA A 179 7.28 -2.97 -20.08
C ALA A 179 7.40 -3.87 -18.85
N ILE A 180 6.92 -3.37 -17.72
CA ILE A 180 6.70 -4.16 -16.50
C ILE A 180 5.20 -4.10 -16.24
N GLY A 181 4.57 -5.27 -16.17
CA GLY A 181 3.16 -5.40 -15.85
C GLY A 181 2.93 -5.49 -14.34
N GLN A 182 1.86 -6.17 -13.98
CA GLN A 182 1.36 -6.24 -12.62
C GLN A 182 2.42 -6.72 -11.60
N ILE A 183 2.65 -5.90 -10.57
CA ILE A 183 3.54 -6.22 -9.44
C ILE A 183 2.75 -6.90 -8.32
N ARG A 184 3.35 -7.92 -7.70
CA ARG A 184 2.83 -8.64 -6.53
C ARG A 184 3.93 -8.84 -5.51
N VAL A 185 3.60 -8.69 -4.23
CA VAL A 185 4.52 -8.94 -3.13
C VAL A 185 3.93 -10.04 -2.25
N SER A 186 4.76 -10.98 -1.80
CA SER A 186 4.34 -12.01 -0.86
C SER A 186 3.87 -11.40 0.46
N SER A 187 3.02 -12.12 1.20
CA SER A 187 2.45 -11.65 2.46
C SER A 187 3.50 -11.37 3.54
N ASP A 188 4.66 -12.01 3.46
CA ASP A 188 5.82 -11.83 4.35
C ASP A 188 6.82 -10.77 3.83
N GLY A 189 6.53 -10.14 2.69
CA GLY A 189 7.38 -9.11 2.09
C GLY A 189 8.72 -9.61 1.54
N ARG A 190 8.94 -10.93 1.44
CA ARG A 190 10.23 -11.52 1.00
C ARG A 190 10.35 -11.71 -0.51
N TYR A 191 9.23 -11.81 -1.22
CA TYR A 191 9.20 -12.10 -2.64
C TYR A 191 8.40 -11.06 -3.40
N VAL A 192 8.93 -10.69 -4.56
CA VAL A 192 8.33 -9.72 -5.48
C VAL A 192 8.21 -10.41 -6.82
N ALA A 193 6.98 -10.61 -7.28
CA ALA A 193 6.68 -11.19 -8.58
C ALA A 193 6.14 -10.11 -9.52
N TYR A 194 6.56 -10.13 -10.78
CA TYR A 194 6.05 -9.22 -11.80
C TYR A 194 6.10 -9.85 -13.20
N ASP A 195 5.19 -9.42 -14.06
CA ASP A 195 5.27 -9.66 -15.50
C ASP A 195 6.26 -8.67 -16.12
N ALA A 196 7.12 -9.14 -17.02
CA ALA A 196 8.08 -8.32 -17.72
C ALA A 196 8.10 -8.65 -19.21
N GLU A 197 8.02 -7.63 -20.05
CA GLU A 197 8.10 -7.77 -21.49
C GLU A 197 9.52 -7.46 -21.96
N ALA A 198 10.14 -8.37 -22.73
CA ALA A 198 11.43 -8.11 -23.36
C ALA A 198 11.50 -8.64 -24.80
N GLY A 199 12.39 -8.06 -25.60
CA GLY A 199 12.61 -8.42 -27.00
C GLY A 199 12.90 -7.19 -27.86
N ALA A 200 13.46 -7.39 -29.06
CA ALA A 200 13.67 -6.30 -30.02
C ALA A 200 12.58 -6.35 -31.09
N GLY A 201 11.74 -5.31 -31.15
CA GLY A 201 10.65 -5.18 -32.13
C GLY A 201 9.40 -6.00 -31.80
N SER A 202 8.29 -5.68 -32.48
CA SER A 202 6.96 -6.27 -32.25
C SER A 202 6.91 -7.79 -32.42
N ALA A 203 7.69 -8.34 -33.37
CA ALA A 203 7.71 -9.77 -33.69
C ALA A 203 8.48 -10.66 -32.69
N ARG A 204 9.16 -10.10 -31.68
CA ARG A 204 9.98 -10.85 -30.71
C ARG A 204 9.65 -10.54 -29.25
N ARG A 205 8.54 -9.85 -29.00
CA ARG A 205 8.04 -9.55 -27.65
C ARG A 205 7.72 -10.85 -26.94
N ARG A 206 8.30 -11.02 -25.75
CA ARG A 206 8.05 -12.16 -24.89
C ARG A 206 7.80 -11.66 -23.48
N HIS A 207 6.79 -12.25 -22.85
CA HIS A 207 6.47 -12.04 -21.44
C HIS A 207 7.21 -13.05 -20.59
N PHE A 208 7.71 -12.57 -19.45
CA PHE A 208 8.44 -13.35 -18.47
C PHE A 208 7.82 -13.11 -17.10
N ILE A 209 7.62 -14.19 -16.35
CA ILE A 209 7.37 -14.07 -14.92
C ILE A 209 8.72 -13.91 -14.24
N MET A 210 8.87 -12.81 -13.54
CA MET A 210 10.06 -12.47 -12.76
C MET A 210 9.73 -12.63 -11.29
N VAL A 211 10.63 -13.24 -10.52
CA VAL A 211 10.56 -13.29 -9.05
C VAL A 211 11.89 -12.82 -8.49
N ASN A 212 11.88 -11.76 -7.68
CA ASN A 212 13.08 -11.11 -7.13
C ASN A 212 14.15 -10.82 -8.21
N GLY A 213 13.72 -10.29 -9.35
CA GLY A 213 14.60 -9.95 -10.47
C GLY A 213 15.07 -11.14 -11.31
N ARG A 214 14.64 -12.38 -11.00
CA ARG A 214 15.03 -13.58 -11.73
C ARG A 214 13.87 -14.15 -12.54
N ARG A 215 14.12 -14.42 -13.82
CA ARG A 215 13.18 -15.09 -14.71
C ARG A 215 12.85 -16.48 -14.16
N GLN A 216 11.56 -16.77 -14.04
CA GLN A 216 11.07 -18.10 -13.74
C GLN A 216 10.91 -18.91 -15.03
N PRO A 217 11.22 -20.22 -15.02
CA PRO A 217 10.88 -21.08 -16.13
C PRO A 217 9.36 -21.12 -16.31
N PRO A 218 8.85 -21.29 -17.54
CA PRO A 218 7.44 -21.56 -17.73
C PRO A 218 7.10 -22.86 -17.01
N THR A 219 6.36 -22.77 -15.90
CA THR A 219 5.82 -23.96 -15.25
C THR A 219 4.74 -24.51 -16.17
N LEU A 220 5.04 -25.58 -16.90
CA LEU A 220 4.03 -26.36 -17.60
C LEU A 220 3.08 -26.92 -16.52
N THR A 221 1.97 -26.23 -16.26
CA THR A 221 0.87 -26.83 -15.50
C THR A 221 0.41 -28.07 -16.26
N GLY A 222 0.32 -29.17 -15.52
CA GLY A 222 0.36 -30.52 -16.06
C GLY A 222 -0.68 -30.78 -17.14
N ARG A 223 -0.21 -31.39 -18.23
CA ARG A 223 -1.05 -32.11 -19.18
C ARG A 223 -1.68 -33.28 -18.42
N SER A 224 -2.96 -33.16 -18.07
CA SER A 224 -3.79 -34.27 -17.62
C SER A 224 -3.86 -35.32 -18.74
N THR A 225 -2.93 -36.26 -18.76
CA THR A 225 -3.11 -37.54 -19.43
C THR A 225 -3.76 -38.48 -18.43
N PHE A 226 -5.07 -38.36 -18.24
CA PHE A 226 -5.89 -39.50 -17.84
C PHE A 226 -5.98 -40.42 -19.07
N GLY A 227 -4.91 -41.20 -19.26
CA GLY A 227 -4.88 -42.29 -20.22
C GLY A 227 -5.65 -43.45 -19.65
N SER A 228 -6.89 -43.61 -20.11
CA SER A 228 -7.66 -44.85 -20.00
C SER A 228 -6.86 -45.98 -20.67
N ARG A 229 -6.33 -46.92 -19.89
CA ARG A 229 -6.01 -48.25 -20.41
C ARG A 229 -6.27 -49.31 -19.34
N MET A 230 -7.14 -50.23 -19.72
CA MET A 230 -7.66 -51.34 -18.93
C MET A 230 -6.61 -52.40 -18.59
N ALA A 231 -6.96 -53.16 -17.55
CA ALA A 231 -6.77 -54.59 -17.34
C ALA A 231 -5.36 -55.11 -16.99
N GLY A 232 -5.29 -55.78 -15.84
CA GLY A 232 -4.18 -56.66 -15.48
C GLY A 232 -4.15 -57.08 -14.02
N SER A 233 -4.64 -58.30 -13.77
CA SER A 233 -4.37 -59.19 -12.63
C SER A 233 -4.79 -58.81 -11.20
N SER A 234 -5.83 -59.52 -10.77
CA SER A 234 -6.11 -59.97 -9.39
C SER A 234 -4.89 -60.46 -8.62
N SER A 235 -4.81 -60.07 -7.36
CA SER A 235 -4.44 -60.97 -6.25
C SER A 235 -4.91 -60.39 -4.92
N LEU A 236 -5.95 -61.02 -4.35
CA LEU A 236 -6.43 -60.89 -2.97
C LEU A 236 -5.40 -61.59 -2.04
N LEU A 237 -4.98 -61.00 -0.91
CA LEU A 237 -5.47 -61.17 0.49
C LEU A 237 -4.30 -60.74 1.43
N PRO A 238 -4.47 -60.63 2.77
CA PRO A 238 -5.63 -60.23 3.58
C PRO A 238 -5.30 -59.10 4.58
N MET A 239 -6.35 -58.57 5.21
CA MET A 239 -6.30 -57.73 6.40
C MET A 239 -5.65 -58.45 7.59
N THR A 240 -4.81 -57.73 8.32
CA THR A 240 -4.53 -57.97 9.74
C THR A 240 -4.64 -56.65 10.50
N THR A 241 -5.70 -56.50 11.30
CA THR A 241 -5.67 -55.64 12.49
C THR A 241 -5.08 -56.44 13.64
N PRO A 242 -4.39 -55.78 14.58
CA PRO A 242 -4.92 -55.84 15.94
C PRO A 242 -4.74 -54.55 16.77
N SER A 243 -5.81 -54.28 17.54
CA SER A 243 -5.87 -53.86 18.94
C SER A 243 -5.01 -52.69 19.45
N GLY A 244 -5.70 -51.61 19.84
CA GLY A 244 -5.87 -51.28 21.25
C GLY A 244 -4.80 -50.44 21.95
N ARG A 245 -5.17 -49.21 22.32
CA ARG A 245 -5.09 -48.73 23.72
C ARG A 245 -5.85 -47.41 23.89
N SER A 246 -6.66 -47.39 24.94
CA SER A 246 -7.45 -46.30 25.49
C SER A 246 -6.69 -45.58 26.63
N TYR A 247 -7.28 -44.46 27.09
CA TYR A 247 -6.98 -43.64 28.28
C TYR A 247 -5.82 -42.61 28.13
N THR A 248 -5.87 -41.38 28.65
CA THR A 248 -6.74 -40.78 29.68
C THR A 248 -6.80 -39.25 29.55
N ARG A 249 -7.92 -38.71 30.05
CA ARG A 249 -8.25 -37.32 30.40
C ARG A 249 -7.30 -36.77 31.47
N GLY A 250 -7.00 -35.46 31.42
CA GLY A 250 -6.34 -34.74 32.51
C GLY A 250 -6.52 -33.23 32.38
N SER A 251 -7.60 -32.71 32.99
CA SER A 251 -7.72 -31.30 33.36
C SER A 251 -6.87 -31.01 34.60
N ALA A 252 -6.25 -29.83 34.68
CA ALA A 252 -6.16 -29.10 35.94
C ALA A 252 -5.94 -27.61 35.69
N TYR A 253 -6.75 -26.84 36.40
CA TYR A 253 -6.77 -25.39 36.57
C TYR A 253 -5.90 -25.02 37.78
N LYS A 254 -5.59 -23.71 37.87
CA LYS A 254 -5.21 -22.90 39.05
C LYS A 254 -3.75 -22.92 39.53
N GLY A 255 -3.11 -21.77 39.29
CA GLY A 255 -2.31 -20.99 40.23
C GLY A 255 -2.55 -19.53 39.90
#